data_AF-A0AA37LBC6-F1
#
_entry.id   AF-A0AA37LBC6-F1
#
_cell.length_a   1.000
_cell.length_b   1.000
_cell.length_c   1.000
_cell.angle_alpha   90.00
_cell.angle_beta   90.00
_cell.angle_gamma   90.00
#
_symmetry.space_group_name_H-M   'P 1'
#
loop_
_entity.id
_entity.type
_entity.pdbx_description
1 polymer ?
#
loop_
_entity_poly.entity_id
_entity_poly.type
_entity_poly.pdbx_seq_one_letter_code
_entity_poly.pdbx_strand_id
1 'polypeptide(L)'
;MKPGMDMRLELPADVVFWVTSLYISWAIQEGGLGRSAMQKLENLAIELPFEARVLTLDTPTKEFQLSPEFIKMSYSDSGWEVPKVLRSTQEWYERQGYAVFHRDDEAYPWTHPTSGQVHKLPLVFMRKDVWSRYDDGNDAGESTNLSSTVS
;
A
#
# COMPACT_ATOMS: atom_id res chain seq x y z
N MET A 1 3.03 -6.88 -10.90
CA MET A 1 3.85 -8.01 -10.43
C MET A 1 5.30 -7.57 -10.38
N LYS A 2 6.04 -7.89 -9.31
CA LYS A 2 7.48 -7.66 -9.21
C LYS A 2 8.14 -9.04 -8.97
N PRO A 3 8.30 -9.91 -9.99
CA PRO A 3 8.59 -11.34 -9.78
C PRO A 3 9.81 -11.65 -8.90
N GLY A 4 10.90 -10.88 -9.06
CA GLY A 4 12.09 -11.03 -8.20
C GLY A 4 11.89 -10.59 -6.76
N MET A 5 10.96 -9.65 -6.51
CA MET A 5 10.56 -9.24 -5.16
C MET A 5 9.60 -10.25 -4.55
N ASP A 6 8.64 -10.76 -5.33
CA ASP A 6 7.69 -11.79 -4.89
C ASP A 6 8.43 -13.04 -4.39
N MET A 7 9.45 -13.48 -5.13
CA MET A 7 10.30 -14.60 -4.74
C MET A 7 11.12 -14.32 -3.46
N ARG A 8 11.68 -13.11 -3.34
CA ARG A 8 12.47 -12.71 -2.16
C ARG A 8 11.62 -12.57 -0.89
N LEU A 9 10.36 -12.19 -1.04
CA LEU A 9 9.42 -11.95 0.06
C LEU A 9 8.49 -13.16 0.32
N GLU A 10 8.70 -14.27 -0.38
CA GLU A 10 7.91 -15.51 -0.26
C GLU A 10 6.39 -15.27 -0.44
N LEU A 11 6.02 -14.36 -1.35
CA LEU A 11 4.63 -13.99 -1.63
C LEU A 11 4.01 -14.94 -2.67
N PRO A 12 2.76 -15.42 -2.48
CA PRO A 12 2.08 -16.24 -3.46
C PRO A 12 1.72 -15.42 -4.72
N ALA A 13 2.22 -15.83 -5.88
CA ALA A 13 2.18 -15.04 -7.11
C ALA A 13 0.76 -14.73 -7.64
N ASP A 14 -0.20 -15.64 -7.44
CA ASP A 14 -1.49 -15.58 -8.15
C ASP A 14 -2.57 -14.77 -7.44
N VAL A 15 -2.33 -14.37 -6.18
CA VAL A 15 -3.34 -13.71 -5.34
C VAL A 15 -2.81 -12.42 -4.68
N VAL A 16 -1.60 -12.01 -5.06
CA VAL A 16 -0.92 -10.83 -4.51
C VAL A 16 -0.79 -9.75 -5.57
N PHE A 17 -1.35 -8.58 -5.27
CA PHE A 17 -1.30 -7.42 -6.15
C PHE A 17 -0.47 -6.31 -5.52
N TRP A 18 0.39 -5.70 -6.33
CA TRP A 18 1.26 -4.61 -5.89
C TRP A 18 0.64 -3.25 -6.18
N VAL A 19 0.53 -2.43 -5.14
CA VAL A 19 0.33 -0.99 -5.28
C VAL A 19 1.71 -0.37 -5.50
N THR A 20 2.03 -0.08 -6.76
CA THR A 20 3.37 0.42 -7.12
C THR A 20 3.55 1.90 -6.88
N SER A 21 2.47 2.68 -7.01
CA SER A 21 2.52 4.13 -6.88
C SER A 21 1.14 4.70 -6.61
N LEU A 22 1.07 5.62 -5.65
CA LEU A 22 -0.07 6.52 -5.45
C LEU A 22 0.48 7.94 -5.40
N TYR A 23 0.11 8.77 -6.37
CA TYR A 23 0.49 10.17 -6.40
C TYR A 23 -0.74 11.06 -6.20
N ILE A 24 -0.67 11.93 -5.19
CA ILE A 24 -1.65 12.99 -4.96
C ILE A 24 -0.88 14.31 -4.99
N SER A 25 -1.26 15.18 -5.93
CA SER A 25 -0.65 16.51 -6.05
C SER A 25 -0.75 17.26 -4.71
N TRP A 26 0.35 17.88 -4.30
CA TRP A 26 0.46 18.67 -3.07
C TRP A 26 -0.67 19.69 -2.90
N ALA A 27 -1.07 20.34 -4.00
CA ALA A 27 -2.12 21.35 -4.01
C ALA A 27 -3.51 20.84 -3.58
N ILE A 28 -3.74 19.53 -3.58
CA ILE A 28 -5.01 18.88 -3.25
C ILE A 28 -4.88 17.80 -2.16
N GLN A 29 -3.75 17.79 -1.44
CA GLN A 29 -3.59 16.91 -0.28
C GLN A 29 -4.53 17.34 0.87
N GLU A 30 -4.62 16.50 1.90
CA GLU A 30 -5.49 16.70 3.08
C GLU A 30 -7.02 16.64 2.83
N GLY A 31 -7.50 16.67 1.58
CA GLY A 31 -8.92 16.53 1.22
C GLY A 31 -9.48 15.10 1.22
N GLY A 32 -8.75 14.11 1.74
CA GLY A 32 -9.19 12.70 1.78
C GLY A 32 -9.06 11.91 0.46
N LEU A 33 -8.66 12.56 -0.64
CA LEU A 33 -8.57 11.96 -1.98
C LEU A 33 -7.72 10.68 -2.03
N GLY A 34 -6.55 10.67 -1.37
CA GLY A 34 -5.69 9.48 -1.33
C GLY A 34 -6.38 8.27 -0.73
N ARG A 35 -7.17 8.47 0.34
CA ARG A 35 -7.92 7.38 1.00
C ARG A 35 -9.04 6.89 0.09
N SER A 36 -9.79 7.80 -0.52
CA SER A 36 -10.86 7.43 -1.45
C SER A 36 -10.33 6.71 -2.69
N ALA A 37 -9.18 7.11 -3.21
CA ALA A 37 -8.51 6.42 -4.31
C ALA A 37 -8.09 5.00 -3.91
N MET A 38 -7.46 4.83 -2.75
CA MET A 38 -7.08 3.51 -2.23
C MET A 38 -8.28 2.61 -1.98
N GLN A 39 -9.38 3.13 -1.40
CA GLN A 39 -10.60 2.33 -1.20
C GLN A 39 -11.19 1.82 -2.52
N LYS A 40 -11.23 2.68 -3.55
CA LYS A 40 -11.67 2.26 -4.89
C LYS A 40 -10.75 1.21 -5.49
N LEU A 41 -9.44 1.39 -5.35
CA LEU A 41 -8.45 0.41 -5.81
C LEU A 41 -8.61 -0.93 -5.09
N GLU A 42 -8.76 -0.90 -3.76
CA GLU A 42 -8.97 -2.08 -2.92
C GLU A 42 -10.20 -2.87 -3.37
N ASN A 43 -11.32 -2.17 -3.58
CA ASN A 43 -12.55 -2.80 -4.05
C ASN A 43 -12.40 -3.34 -5.48
N LEU A 44 -11.74 -2.61 -6.38
CA LEU A 44 -11.52 -3.11 -7.74
C LEU A 44 -10.63 -4.36 -7.76
N ALA A 45 -9.63 -4.42 -6.86
CA ALA A 45 -8.68 -5.52 -6.83
C ALA A 45 -9.31 -6.86 -6.42
N ILE A 46 -10.37 -6.84 -5.59
CA ILE A 46 -11.06 -8.05 -5.15
C ILE A 46 -12.10 -8.55 -6.16
N GLU A 47 -12.56 -7.71 -7.07
CA GLU A 47 -13.56 -8.05 -8.08
C GLU A 47 -12.97 -8.89 -9.22
N LEU A 48 -13.85 -9.57 -9.97
CA LEU A 48 -13.47 -10.21 -11.23
C LEU A 48 -12.94 -9.16 -12.23
N PRO A 49 -11.86 -9.46 -12.98
CA PRO A 49 -11.14 -10.73 -13.06
C PRO A 49 -9.88 -10.80 -12.19
N PHE A 50 -9.73 -9.91 -11.19
CA PHE A 50 -8.48 -9.75 -10.45
C PHE A 50 -8.42 -10.64 -9.20
N GLU A 51 -9.52 -10.75 -8.45
CA GLU A 51 -9.68 -11.68 -7.33
C GLU A 51 -8.52 -11.66 -6.33
N ALA A 52 -7.92 -10.48 -6.11
CA ALA A 52 -6.78 -10.32 -5.22
C ALA A 52 -7.16 -10.70 -3.79
N ARG A 53 -6.29 -11.45 -3.11
CA ARG A 53 -6.46 -11.76 -1.68
C ARG A 53 -5.61 -10.86 -0.79
N VAL A 54 -4.47 -10.43 -1.32
CA VAL A 54 -3.51 -9.60 -0.61
C VAL A 54 -3.09 -8.44 -1.51
N LEU A 55 -3.14 -7.23 -0.95
CA LEU A 55 -2.46 -6.08 -1.54
C LEU A 55 -1.14 -5.85 -0.82
N THR A 56 -0.08 -5.57 -1.58
CA THR A 56 1.24 -5.27 -1.03
C THR A 56 1.84 -4.00 -1.64
N LEU A 57 2.71 -3.34 -0.89
CA LEU A 57 3.43 -2.15 -1.30
C LEU A 57 4.75 -2.02 -0.54
N ASP A 58 5.62 -1.17 -1.05
CA ASP A 58 6.83 -0.74 -0.38
C ASP A 58 6.83 0.78 -0.18
N THR A 59 7.31 1.25 0.96
CA THR A 59 7.40 2.68 1.31
C THR A 59 8.61 2.94 2.20
N PRO A 60 9.21 4.15 2.16
CA PRO A 60 10.21 4.54 3.14
C PRO A 60 9.73 4.32 4.57
N THR A 61 10.66 3.93 5.44
CA THR A 61 10.37 3.80 6.86
C THR A 61 9.91 5.13 7.46
N LYS A 62 9.05 5.05 8.48
CA LYS A 62 8.63 6.21 9.27
C LYS A 62 9.83 6.99 9.79
N GLU A 63 10.84 6.30 10.33
CA GLU A 63 12.03 6.93 10.91
C GLU A 63 12.78 7.77 9.89
N PHE A 64 12.96 7.23 8.67
CA PHE A 64 13.65 7.93 7.60
C PHE A 64 12.83 9.12 7.08
N GLN A 65 11.54 8.93 6.83
CA GLN A 65 10.68 9.98 6.25
C GLN A 65 10.44 11.15 7.22
N LEU A 66 10.46 10.89 8.53
CA LEU A 66 10.33 11.91 9.57
C LEU A 66 11.69 12.46 10.05
N SER A 67 12.80 12.05 9.45
CA SER A 67 14.11 12.60 9.78
C SER A 67 14.18 14.09 9.40
N PRO A 68 14.89 14.92 10.19
CA PRO A 68 15.09 16.34 9.87
C PRO A 68 15.66 16.55 8.46
N GLU A 69 16.57 15.68 8.03
CA GLU A 69 17.20 15.72 6.73
C GLU A 69 16.19 15.50 5.60
N PHE A 70 15.35 14.46 5.72
CA PHE A 70 14.34 14.16 4.70
C PHE A 70 13.24 15.22 4.64
N ILE A 71 12.82 15.76 5.79
CA ILE A 71 11.85 16.85 5.87
C ILE A 71 12.42 18.10 5.19
N LYS A 72 13.65 18.49 5.55
CA LYS A 72 14.31 19.66 4.96
C LYS A 72 14.39 19.54 3.45
N MET A 73 14.84 18.39 2.95
CA MET A 73 14.95 18.13 1.52
C MET A 73 13.58 18.17 0.80
N SER A 74 12.58 17.49 1.37
CA SER A 74 11.27 17.32 0.74
C SER A 74 10.43 18.60 0.74
N TYR A 75 10.63 19.47 1.73
CA TYR A 75 9.84 20.69 1.90
C TYR A 75 10.71 21.94 1.71
N SER A 76 11.59 22.23 2.66
CA SER A 76 12.33 23.50 2.73
C SER A 76 13.21 23.77 1.50
N ASP A 77 14.03 22.80 1.10
CA ASP A 77 14.93 22.93 -0.04
C ASP A 77 14.16 22.97 -1.37
N SER A 78 12.93 22.45 -1.37
CA SER A 78 12.01 22.46 -2.50
C SER A 78 11.09 23.70 -2.52
N GLY A 79 11.27 24.65 -1.58
CA GLY A 79 10.50 25.89 -1.49
C GLY A 79 9.10 25.74 -0.89
N TRP A 80 8.81 24.61 -0.24
CA TRP A 80 7.52 24.34 0.40
C TRP A 80 7.58 24.54 1.92
N GLU A 81 6.46 25.00 2.48
CA GLU A 81 6.28 25.01 3.93
C GLU A 81 6.12 23.59 4.47
N VAL A 82 6.74 23.31 5.62
CA VAL A 82 6.56 22.04 6.32
C VAL A 82 5.14 22.02 6.92
N PRO A 83 4.33 20.97 6.64
CA PRO A 83 3.01 20.84 7.22
C PRO A 83 3.04 20.84 8.75
N LYS A 84 2.03 21.43 9.38
CA LYS A 84 1.89 21.46 10.86
C LYS A 84 1.80 20.06 11.47
N VAL A 85 1.22 19.12 10.73
CA VAL A 85 1.11 17.72 11.13
C VAL A 85 1.81 16.88 10.07
N LEU A 86 3.01 16.39 10.40
CA LEU A 86 3.70 15.42 9.58
C LEU A 86 3.13 14.03 9.84
N ARG A 87 2.92 13.29 8.75
CA ARG A 87 2.57 11.87 8.80
C ARG A 87 3.41 11.16 7.76
N SER A 88 4.11 10.13 8.18
CA SER A 88 4.82 9.27 7.24
C SER A 88 3.82 8.50 6.37
N THR A 89 4.25 8.13 5.18
CA THR A 89 3.52 7.25 4.27
C THR A 89 3.25 5.90 4.93
N GLN A 90 4.21 5.37 5.70
CA GLN A 90 4.03 4.16 6.51
C GLN A 90 2.82 4.31 7.46
N GLU A 91 2.79 5.35 8.31
CA GLU A 91 1.68 5.57 9.25
C GLU A 91 0.34 5.79 8.53
N TRP A 92 0.37 6.38 7.33
CA TRP A 92 -0.83 6.60 6.54
C TRP A 92 -1.42 5.28 6.01
N TYR A 93 -0.58 4.33 5.59
CA TYR A 93 -1.01 2.99 5.18
C TYR A 93 -1.41 2.12 6.38
N GLU A 94 -0.70 2.22 7.52
CA GLU A 94 -1.08 1.52 8.77
C GLU A 94 -2.52 1.89 9.19
N ARG A 95 -2.88 3.17 9.11
CA ARG A 95 -4.25 3.65 9.39
C ARG A 95 -5.31 3.16 8.38
N GLN A 96 -4.90 2.57 7.28
CA GLN A 96 -5.79 1.94 6.30
C GLN A 96 -5.83 0.42 6.44
N GLY A 97 -5.16 -0.13 7.45
CA GLY A 97 -5.15 -1.56 7.75
C GLY A 97 -4.01 -2.33 7.08
N TYR A 98 -3.01 -1.65 6.53
CA TYR A 98 -1.79 -2.33 6.07
C TYR A 98 -0.87 -2.60 7.25
N ALA A 99 -0.25 -3.78 7.29
CA ALA A 99 0.72 -4.17 8.29
C ALA A 99 2.10 -4.34 7.65
N VAL A 100 3.14 -3.90 8.34
CA VAL A 100 4.54 -4.19 7.97
C VAL A 100 4.78 -5.70 8.13
N PHE A 101 5.33 -6.34 7.10
CA PHE A 101 5.71 -7.76 7.15
C PHE A 101 7.18 -8.02 6.78
N HIS A 102 7.86 -7.03 6.19
CA HIS A 102 9.28 -7.08 5.92
C HIS A 102 9.89 -5.68 5.98
N ARG A 103 11.19 -5.61 6.31
CA ARG A 103 11.97 -4.37 6.36
C ARG A 103 13.30 -4.62 5.66
N ASP A 104 13.70 -3.69 4.82
CA ASP A 104 14.97 -3.71 4.09
C ASP A 104 15.60 -2.32 4.22
N ASP A 105 16.60 -2.20 5.10
CA ASP A 105 17.27 -0.92 5.37
C ASP A 105 18.18 -0.46 4.21
N GLU A 106 18.36 -1.30 3.18
CA GLU A 106 19.28 -1.08 2.07
C GLU A 106 18.61 -1.22 0.68
N ALA A 107 17.28 -1.15 0.61
CA ALA A 107 16.48 -1.67 -0.49
C ALA A 107 16.77 -1.05 -1.87
N TYR A 108 16.83 0.29 -1.97
CA TYR A 108 17.08 0.98 -3.24
C TYR A 108 18.14 2.08 -3.12
N PRO A 109 19.04 2.21 -4.11
CA PRO A 109 19.88 3.38 -4.21
C PRO A 109 19.01 4.60 -4.56
N TRP A 110 19.19 5.68 -3.81
CA TRP A 110 18.57 6.97 -4.05
C TRP A 110 19.65 8.03 -4.11
N THR A 111 19.64 8.81 -5.18
CA THR A 111 20.61 9.89 -5.37
C THR A 111 20.00 11.18 -4.90
N HIS A 112 20.68 11.84 -3.94
CA HIS A 112 20.28 13.15 -3.45
C HIS A 112 20.29 14.15 -4.61
N PRO A 113 19.16 14.84 -4.89
CA PRO A 113 19.01 15.62 -6.12
C PRO A 113 20.00 16.79 -6.19
N THR A 114 20.36 17.39 -5.05
CA THR A 114 21.29 18.53 -4.97
C THR A 114 22.76 18.14 -4.82
N SER A 115 23.11 17.22 -3.91
CA SER A 115 24.51 16.86 -3.63
C SER A 115 25.06 15.75 -4.52
N GLY A 116 24.20 14.99 -5.22
CA GLY A 116 24.60 13.82 -6.01
C GLY A 116 25.00 12.60 -5.16
N GLN A 117 24.87 12.68 -3.84
CA GLN A 117 25.21 11.60 -2.93
C GLN A 117 24.22 10.43 -3.07
N VAL A 118 24.73 9.20 -3.22
CA VAL A 118 23.88 8.00 -3.23
C VAL A 118 23.69 7.51 -1.80
N HIS A 119 22.44 7.47 -1.35
CA HIS A 119 22.02 6.83 -0.12
C HIS A 119 21.27 5.55 -0.46
N LYS A 120 21.23 4.60 0.48
CA LYS A 120 20.29 3.49 0.38
C LYS A 120 19.02 3.87 1.16
N LEU A 121 17.87 3.73 0.52
CA LEU A 121 16.59 4.03 1.15
C LEU A 121 16.16 2.86 2.04
N PRO A 122 15.97 3.10 3.34
CA PRO A 122 15.39 2.11 4.21
C PRO A 122 13.88 2.04 3.95
N LEU A 123 13.41 0.85 3.56
CA LEU A 123 12.01 0.60 3.24
C LEU A 123 11.37 -0.38 4.21
N VAL A 124 10.06 -0.23 4.36
CA VAL A 124 9.18 -1.29 4.84
C VAL A 124 8.32 -1.80 3.69
N PHE A 125 8.09 -3.10 3.68
CA PHE A 125 7.08 -3.74 2.85
C PHE A 125 5.87 -4.00 3.70
N MET A 126 4.72 -3.59 3.16
CA MET A 126 3.45 -3.63 3.84
C MET A 126 2.48 -4.49 3.06
N ARG A 127 1.57 -5.15 3.77
CA ARG A 127 0.51 -5.95 3.16
C ARG A 127 -0.82 -5.71 3.86
N LYS A 128 -1.91 -5.96 3.13
CA LYS A 128 -3.26 -5.96 3.65
C LYS A 128 -4.04 -7.12 3.04
N ASP A 129 -4.62 -7.94 3.90
CA ASP A 129 -5.56 -8.98 3.47
C ASP A 129 -6.88 -8.29 3.10
N VAL A 130 -7.34 -8.51 1.87
CA VAL A 130 -8.53 -7.85 1.30
C VAL A 130 -9.67 -8.84 1.03
N TRP A 131 -9.39 -10.14 1.07
CA TRP A 131 -10.36 -11.22 0.82
C TRP A 131 -11.51 -11.27 1.85
N SER A 132 -11.27 -10.90 3.11
CA SER A 132 -12.28 -11.05 4.18
C SER A 132 -13.52 -10.16 4.01
N ARG A 133 -13.55 -9.26 3.02
CA ARG A 133 -14.73 -8.44 2.71
C ARG A 133 -15.73 -9.11 1.75
N TYR A 134 -15.36 -10.23 1.12
CA TYR A 134 -16.23 -10.94 0.18
C TYR A 134 -17.19 -11.93 0.87
N ASP A 135 -16.72 -12.65 1.88
CA ASP A 135 -17.50 -13.73 2.51
C ASP A 135 -18.62 -13.21 3.45
N ASP A 136 -18.49 -11.99 3.99
CA ASP A 136 -19.51 -11.40 4.88
C ASP A 136 -20.80 -10.96 4.15
N GLY A 137 -20.83 -11.01 2.81
CA GLY A 137 -21.94 -10.50 1.99
C GLY A 137 -22.68 -11.53 1.15
N ASN A 138 -22.19 -12.77 1.04
CA ASN A 138 -22.71 -13.75 0.07
C ASN A 138 -23.36 -15.00 0.70
N ASP A 139 -23.45 -15.08 2.04
CA ASP A 139 -24.03 -16.24 2.75
C ASP A 139 -25.56 -16.15 2.93
N ALA A 140 -26.21 -15.17 2.29
CA ALA A 140 -27.65 -14.96 2.32
C ALA A 140 -28.31 -15.33 0.98
N GLY A 141 -28.13 -16.55 0.51
CA GLY A 141 -29.02 -17.09 -0.53
C GLY A 141 -28.44 -18.18 -1.41
N GLU A 142 -28.51 -19.44 -0.95
CA GLU A 142 -29.04 -20.55 -1.74
C GLU A 142 -29.10 -21.83 -0.89
N SER A 143 -30.18 -21.97 -0.11
CA SER A 143 -30.65 -23.30 0.31
C SER A 143 -31.83 -23.68 -0.59
N THR A 144 -31.52 -24.04 -1.83
CA THR A 144 -32.48 -24.64 -2.76
C THR A 144 -32.69 -26.09 -2.35
N ASN A 145 -33.82 -26.34 -1.67
CA ASN A 145 -34.31 -27.68 -1.38
C ASN A 145 -34.57 -28.45 -2.68
N LEU A 146 -33.68 -29.39 -3.02
CA LEU A 146 -33.95 -30.48 -3.94
C LEU A 146 -34.32 -31.72 -3.13
N SER A 147 -35.62 -31.98 -3.00
CA SER A 147 -36.12 -33.34 -2.78
C SER A 147 -37.41 -33.51 -3.57
N SER A 148 -37.23 -33.91 -4.83
CA SER A 148 -38.25 -34.46 -5.70
C SER A 148 -38.75 -35.81 -5.19
N THR A 149 -40.07 -35.95 -5.23
CA THR A 149 -40.90 -37.13 -5.04
C THR A 149 -40.53 -38.29 -5.98
N VAL A 150 -40.32 -39.50 -5.44
CA VAL A 150 -40.54 -40.84 -6.02
C VAL A 150 -40.52 -41.81 -4.80
N SER A 151 -41.47 -42.67 -4.44
CA SER A 151 -42.71 -43.25 -4.99
C SER A 151 -43.71 -43.48 -3.85
#